data_AF-A0A9W4T2I5-F1
#
_entry.id   AF-A0A9W4T2I5-F1
#
_cell.length_a   1.000
_cell.length_b   1.000
_cell.length_c   1.000
_cell.angle_alpha   90.00
_cell.angle_beta   90.00
_cell.angle_gamma   90.00
#
_symmetry.space_group_name_H-M   'P 1'
#
loop_
_entity.id
_entity.type
_entity.pdbx_description
1 polymer ?
#
loop_
_entity_poly.entity_id
_entity_poly.type
_entity_poly.pdbx_seq_one_letter_code
_entity_poly.pdbx_strand_id
1 'polypeptide(L)'
;FEGSMESESVEKVLKLIAESSLNLEYLNISVLGNLFQWKIDKGLTAIADSCHKLECLNISNRTEFSEISICNVIHSIPRLQRLDLSYCKITDITIEEIAKSSLNLKYLNLEGSAKSKYPYRELPGSE
;
A
#
# COMPACT_ATOMS: atom_id res chain seq x y z
N PHE A 1 -30.58 5.18 5.55
CA PHE A 1 -29.95 6.46 5.92
C PHE A 1 -28.73 6.13 6.77
N GLU A 2 -27.59 6.81 6.58
CA GLU A 2 -26.19 6.45 6.98
C GLU A 2 -25.36 5.62 5.97
N GLY A 3 -25.51 5.87 4.66
CA GLY A 3 -24.71 5.18 3.63
C GLY A 3 -23.63 6.02 2.93
N SER A 4 -23.37 7.28 3.31
CA SER A 4 -22.69 8.20 2.38
C SER A 4 -21.79 9.29 2.97
N MET A 5 -21.38 9.25 4.25
CA MET A 5 -20.71 10.42 4.85
C MET A 5 -19.29 10.22 5.44
N GLU A 6 -18.75 9.00 5.53
CA GLU A 6 -17.44 8.80 6.20
C GLU A 6 -16.40 7.98 5.40
N SER A 7 -16.74 7.46 4.21
CA SER A 7 -15.81 6.68 3.36
C SER A 7 -14.75 7.52 2.64
N GLU A 8 -14.78 8.85 2.77
CA GLU A 8 -14.28 9.72 1.69
C GLU A 8 -13.20 10.73 2.09
N SER A 9 -12.55 10.61 3.25
CA SER A 9 -11.46 11.55 3.56
C SER A 9 -10.16 11.15 2.85
N VAL A 10 -9.65 9.94 3.07
CA VAL A 10 -8.33 9.58 2.54
C VAL A 10 -8.36 9.33 1.03
N GLU A 11 -9.39 8.67 0.49
CA GLU A 11 -9.49 8.47 -0.96
C GLU A 11 -9.50 9.79 -1.73
N LYS A 12 -10.31 10.75 -1.26
CA LYS A 12 -10.38 12.09 -1.86
C LYS A 12 -9.04 12.80 -1.77
N VAL A 13 -8.40 12.77 -0.61
CA VAL A 13 -7.08 13.38 -0.42
C VAL A 13 -6.06 12.81 -1.41
N LEU A 14 -6.01 11.48 -1.59
CA LEU A 14 -5.10 10.85 -2.54
C LEU A 14 -5.41 11.23 -3.99
N LYS A 15 -6.68 11.29 -4.39
CA LYS A 15 -7.07 11.77 -5.72
C LYS A 15 -6.69 13.22 -5.96
N LEU A 16 -6.99 14.09 -5.00
CA LEU A 16 -6.61 15.51 -5.07
C LEU A 16 -5.10 15.68 -5.19
N ILE A 17 -4.32 14.90 -4.43
CA ILE A 17 -2.86 14.89 -4.55
C ILE A 17 -2.42 14.48 -5.95
N ALA A 18 -2.99 13.41 -6.50
CA ALA A 18 -2.67 12.92 -7.84
C ALA A 18 -2.99 13.98 -8.93
N GLU A 19 -4.12 14.67 -8.79
CA GLU A 19 -4.58 15.70 -9.74
C GLU A 19 -3.79 17.01 -9.63
N SER A 20 -3.21 17.31 -8.47
CA SER A 20 -2.57 18.61 -8.17
C SER A 20 -1.22 18.84 -8.87
N SER A 21 -0.82 17.99 -9.83
CA SER A 21 0.43 18.11 -10.60
C SER A 21 1.69 18.30 -9.72
N LEU A 22 1.66 17.74 -8.52
CA LEU A 22 2.73 17.89 -7.55
C LEU A 22 3.93 17.04 -7.97
N ASN A 23 5.14 17.62 -7.89
CA ASN A 23 6.39 16.87 -8.05
C ASN A 23 6.76 16.17 -6.73
N LEU A 24 5.88 15.29 -6.24
CA LEU A 24 6.11 14.61 -4.98
C LEU A 24 7.26 13.60 -5.11
N GLU A 25 8.22 13.71 -4.20
CA GLU A 25 9.30 12.73 -3.98
C GLU A 25 9.04 11.90 -2.72
N TYR A 26 8.28 12.44 -1.77
CA TYR A 26 7.93 11.80 -0.50
C TYR A 26 6.43 11.91 -0.23
N LEU A 27 5.79 10.78 0.05
CA LEU A 27 4.39 10.70 0.46
C LEU A 27 4.27 9.78 1.67
N ASN A 28 3.66 10.30 2.75
CA ASN A 28 3.37 9.54 3.95
C ASN A 28 1.90 9.73 4.34
N ILE A 29 1.19 8.60 4.42
CA ILE A 29 -0.23 8.55 4.81
C ILE A 29 -0.49 7.52 5.91
N SER A 30 0.57 7.09 6.62
CA SER A 30 0.51 6.02 7.64
C SER A 30 -0.48 6.29 8.77
N VAL A 31 -0.73 7.56 9.09
CA VAL A 31 -1.55 7.97 10.26
C VAL A 31 -2.79 8.76 9.86
N LEU A 32 -3.25 8.71 8.59
CA LEU A 32 -4.56 9.29 8.26
C LEU A 32 -5.65 8.35 8.80
N GLY A 33 -6.31 8.76 9.90
CA GLY A 33 -7.27 7.94 10.62
C GLY A 33 -8.44 7.49 9.75
N ASN A 34 -8.51 6.20 9.48
CA ASN A 34 -9.69 5.54 8.97
C ASN A 34 -10.14 4.51 10.00
N LEU A 35 -11.33 4.71 10.57
CA LEU A 35 -11.95 3.81 11.55
C LEU A 35 -12.74 2.68 10.87
N PHE A 36 -12.81 2.66 9.54
CA PHE A 36 -13.68 1.78 8.76
C PHE A 36 -12.87 0.88 7.80
N GLN A 37 -13.19 -0.42 7.81
CA GLN A 37 -12.51 -1.49 7.06
C GLN A 37 -12.91 -1.55 5.56
N TRP A 38 -13.24 -0.43 4.94
CA TRP A 38 -13.62 -0.40 3.53
C TRP A 38 -12.38 -0.26 2.65
N LYS A 39 -12.36 -0.93 1.50
CA LYS A 39 -11.21 -0.87 0.59
C LYS A 39 -11.15 0.48 -0.13
N ILE A 40 -9.96 1.08 -0.18
CA ILE A 40 -9.73 2.43 -0.75
C ILE A 40 -8.66 2.37 -1.84
N ASP A 41 -8.81 1.44 -2.78
CA ASP A 41 -7.80 1.17 -3.82
C ASP A 41 -7.66 2.32 -4.83
N LYS A 42 -8.77 3.00 -5.16
CA LYS A 42 -8.80 4.02 -6.21
C LYS A 42 -7.87 5.20 -5.92
N GLY A 43 -7.76 5.60 -4.65
CA GLY A 43 -6.87 6.68 -4.24
C GLY A 43 -5.40 6.31 -4.48
N LEU A 44 -5.01 5.10 -4.09
CA LEU A 44 -3.64 4.63 -4.26
C LEU A 44 -3.28 4.39 -5.74
N THR A 45 -4.23 3.89 -6.53
CA THR A 45 -4.07 3.77 -7.99
C THR A 45 -3.87 5.14 -8.65
N ALA A 46 -4.62 6.17 -8.26
CA ALA A 46 -4.43 7.51 -8.80
C ALA A 46 -3.02 8.08 -8.52
N ILE A 47 -2.46 7.79 -7.34
CA ILE A 47 -1.07 8.11 -7.01
C ILE A 47 -0.11 7.34 -7.92
N ALA A 48 -0.32 6.04 -8.12
CA ALA A 48 0.51 5.21 -9.00
C ALA A 48 0.53 5.75 -10.44
N ASP A 49 -0.62 6.24 -10.92
CA ASP A 49 -0.80 6.72 -12.30
C ASP A 49 -0.27 8.15 -12.53
N SER A 50 -0.03 8.93 -11.46
CA SER A 50 0.31 10.36 -11.59
C SER A 50 1.66 10.72 -10.96
N CYS A 51 2.05 10.08 -9.86
CA CYS A 51 3.20 10.47 -9.04
C CYS A 51 4.47 9.67 -9.38
N HIS A 52 4.87 9.63 -10.65
CA HIS A 52 6.03 8.83 -11.11
C HIS A 52 7.41 9.31 -10.59
N LYS A 53 7.47 10.51 -10.00
CA LYS A 53 8.69 11.05 -9.38
C LYS A 53 8.88 10.60 -7.93
N LEU A 54 7.91 9.88 -7.37
CA LEU A 54 7.94 9.47 -5.98
C LEU A 54 9.11 8.52 -5.70
N GLU A 55 9.89 8.85 -4.67
CA GLU A 55 11.04 8.05 -4.22
C GLU A 55 10.75 7.37 -2.89
N CYS A 56 9.86 7.94 -2.09
CA CYS A 56 9.50 7.41 -0.77
C CYS A 56 7.97 7.32 -0.63
N LEU A 57 7.47 6.12 -0.35
CA LEU A 57 6.08 5.88 -0.01
C LEU A 57 5.99 5.21 1.36
N ASN A 58 5.26 5.85 2.26
CA ASN A 58 4.89 5.28 3.55
C ASN A 58 3.37 5.14 3.66
N ILE A 59 2.90 3.89 3.63
CA ILE A 59 1.51 3.51 3.84
C ILE A 59 1.38 2.56 5.04
N SER A 60 2.28 2.63 6.01
CA SER A 60 2.24 1.76 7.18
C SER A 60 0.94 1.91 7.97
N ASN A 61 0.53 0.86 8.68
CA ASN A 61 -0.73 0.79 9.45
C ASN A 61 -2.00 0.98 8.59
N ARG A 62 -1.89 0.82 7.27
CA ARG A 62 -3.03 0.89 6.34
C ARG A 62 -3.46 -0.50 5.92
N THR A 63 -4.69 -0.86 6.28
CA THR A 63 -5.28 -2.18 5.99
C THR A 63 -6.40 -2.11 4.94
N GLU A 64 -6.77 -0.90 4.52
CA GLU A 64 -7.76 -0.65 3.46
C GLU A 64 -7.22 -0.82 2.04
N PHE A 65 -5.90 -0.80 1.85
CA PHE A 65 -5.31 -0.99 0.54
C PHE A 65 -5.18 -2.49 0.24
N SER A 66 -5.69 -2.90 -0.92
CA SER A 66 -5.50 -4.25 -1.41
C SER A 66 -4.08 -4.46 -1.91
N GLU A 67 -3.65 -5.73 -1.92
CA GLU A 67 -2.39 -6.12 -2.55
C GLU A 67 -2.33 -5.69 -4.03
N ILE A 68 -3.47 -5.66 -4.73
CA ILE A 68 -3.54 -5.24 -6.14
C ILE A 68 -3.13 -3.76 -6.28
N SER A 69 -3.68 -2.87 -5.45
CA SER A 69 -3.34 -1.44 -5.54
C SER A 69 -1.90 -1.18 -5.09
N ILE A 70 -1.39 -1.92 -4.10
CA ILE A 70 0.02 -1.87 -3.70
C ILE A 70 0.93 -2.35 -4.83
N CYS A 71 0.60 -3.45 -5.50
CA CYS A 71 1.35 -3.93 -6.66
C CYS A 71 1.31 -2.91 -7.81
N ASN A 72 0.19 -2.23 -8.06
CA ASN A 72 0.16 -1.17 -9.08
C ASN A 72 1.17 -0.06 -8.79
N VAL A 73 1.32 0.36 -7.52
CA VAL A 73 2.35 1.33 -7.11
C VAL A 73 3.75 0.80 -7.43
N ILE A 74 4.03 -0.45 -7.06
CA ILE A 74 5.35 -1.09 -7.28
C ILE A 74 5.72 -1.07 -8.77
N HIS A 75 4.76 -1.29 -9.65
CA HIS A 75 4.99 -1.30 -11.10
C HIS A 75 5.05 0.10 -11.73
N SER A 76 4.23 1.04 -11.28
CA SER A 76 4.06 2.34 -11.93
C SER A 76 4.99 3.44 -11.42
N ILE A 77 5.71 3.22 -10.30
CA ILE A 77 6.62 4.21 -9.69
C ILE A 77 8.07 3.71 -9.76
N PRO A 78 8.75 3.85 -10.90
CA PRO A 78 10.08 3.25 -11.12
C PRO A 78 11.20 3.89 -10.27
N ARG A 79 10.97 5.09 -9.72
CA ARG A 79 11.94 5.82 -8.90
C ARG A 79 11.84 5.48 -7.41
N LEU A 80 10.93 4.59 -7.02
CA LEU A 80 10.71 4.23 -5.63
C LEU A 80 11.97 3.59 -5.03
N GLN A 81 12.48 4.21 -3.97
CA GLN A 81 13.68 3.81 -3.23
C GLN A 81 13.36 3.43 -1.79
N ARG A 82 12.26 3.95 -1.22
CA ARG A 82 11.83 3.63 0.14
C ARG A 82 10.36 3.26 0.15
N LEU A 83 10.06 2.07 0.65
CA LEU A 83 8.71 1.57 0.78
C LEU A 83 8.48 1.07 2.21
N ASP A 84 7.52 1.68 2.91
CA ASP A 84 7.08 1.22 4.22
C ASP A 84 5.67 0.67 4.13
N LEU A 85 5.56 -0.65 4.28
CA LEU A 85 4.33 -1.41 4.34
C LEU A 85 4.09 -2.00 5.73
N SER A 86 4.79 -1.53 6.78
CA SER A 86 4.65 -2.11 8.12
C SER A 86 3.20 -2.06 8.60
N TYR A 87 2.74 -3.13 9.24
CA TYR A 87 1.37 -3.31 9.73
C TYR A 87 0.27 -3.21 8.63
N CYS A 88 0.64 -3.39 7.36
CA CYS A 88 -0.31 -3.56 6.26
C CYS A 88 -0.79 -5.01 6.13
N LYS A 89 -1.95 -5.22 5.49
CA LYS A 89 -2.47 -6.56 5.20
C LYS A 89 -1.96 -7.06 3.84
N ILE A 90 -0.77 -7.66 3.83
CA ILE A 90 -0.15 -8.25 2.63
C ILE A 90 0.16 -9.74 2.81
N THR A 91 0.40 -10.42 1.70
CA THR A 91 0.82 -11.83 1.66
C THR A 91 2.12 -11.98 0.86
N ASP A 92 2.60 -13.22 0.75
CA ASP A 92 3.76 -13.57 -0.07
C ASP A 92 3.62 -13.11 -1.53
N ILE A 93 2.39 -12.88 -2.02
CA ILE A 93 2.15 -12.34 -3.36
C ILE A 93 2.78 -10.95 -3.51
N THR A 94 2.48 -10.02 -2.60
CA THR A 94 3.08 -8.67 -2.65
C THR A 94 4.58 -8.73 -2.44
N ILE A 95 5.07 -9.63 -1.60
CA ILE A 95 6.51 -9.79 -1.34
C ILE A 95 7.24 -10.29 -2.60
N GLU A 96 6.68 -11.29 -3.28
CA GLU A 96 7.19 -11.78 -4.56
C GLU A 96 7.22 -10.67 -5.61
N GLU A 97 6.18 -9.83 -5.66
CA GLU A 97 6.12 -8.73 -6.61
C GLU A 97 7.21 -7.68 -6.35
N ILE A 98 7.43 -7.31 -5.08
CA ILE A 98 8.53 -6.43 -4.70
C ILE A 98 9.87 -7.05 -5.13
N ALA A 99 10.07 -8.34 -4.89
CA ALA A 99 11.31 -9.04 -5.22
C ALA A 99 11.55 -9.19 -6.74
N LYS A 100 10.48 -9.30 -7.53
CA LYS A 100 10.55 -9.38 -9.01
C LYS A 100 10.64 -8.00 -9.65
N SER A 101 10.23 -6.95 -8.95
CA SER A 101 10.29 -5.58 -9.45
C SER A 101 11.74 -5.12 -9.67
N SER A 102 11.96 -4.30 -10.70
CA SER A 102 13.26 -3.68 -10.97
C SER A 102 13.50 -2.40 -10.14
N LEU A 103 12.79 -2.26 -9.02
CA LEU A 103 12.92 -1.08 -8.16
C LEU A 103 14.30 -1.06 -7.49
N ASN A 104 14.93 0.11 -7.47
CA ASN A 104 16.18 0.32 -6.74
C ASN A 104 15.89 0.64 -5.26
N LEU A 105 15.16 -0.25 -4.58
CA LEU A 105 14.79 -0.08 -3.18
C LEU A 105 16.03 -0.11 -2.29
N LYS A 106 16.22 0.97 -1.53
CA LYS A 106 17.24 1.14 -0.49
C LYS A 106 16.70 0.89 0.91
N TYR A 107 15.38 0.96 1.07
CA TYR A 107 14.69 0.73 2.34
C TYR A 107 13.36 0.04 2.08
N LEU A 108 13.14 -1.07 2.79
CA LEU A 108 11.89 -1.81 2.78
C LEU A 108 11.54 -2.18 4.22
N ASN A 109 10.37 -1.77 4.68
CA ASN A 109 9.85 -2.16 5.99
C ASN A 109 8.56 -2.99 5.85
N LEU A 110 8.59 -4.21 6.39
CA LEU A 110 7.49 -5.19 6.36
C LEU A 110 7.08 -5.64 7.77
N GLU A 111 7.50 -4.92 8.81
CA GLU A 111 7.21 -5.26 10.21
C GLU A 111 5.71 -5.46 10.42
N GLY A 112 5.30 -6.60 10.98
CA GLY A 112 3.88 -6.86 11.29
C GLY A 112 2.96 -7.09 10.08
N SER A 113 3.49 -7.14 8.86
CA SER A 113 2.69 -7.18 7.62
C SER A 113 2.57 -8.56 6.98
N ALA A 114 3.44 -9.49 7.34
CA ALA A 114 3.50 -10.81 6.72
C ALA A 114 2.40 -11.73 7.28
N LYS A 115 1.39 -12.02 6.45
CA LYS A 115 0.49 -13.17 6.65
C LYS A 115 0.73 -14.14 5.50
N SER A 116 1.12 -15.38 5.81
CA SER A 116 1.17 -16.42 4.79
C SER A 116 -0.23 -16.64 4.21
N LYS A 117 -0.35 -16.64 2.88
CA LYS A 117 -1.60 -17.03 2.19
C LYS A 117 -1.98 -18.47 2.52
N TYR A 118 -1.00 -19.27 2.88
CA TYR A 118 -1.15 -20.64 3.37
C TYR A 118 -0.75 -20.65 4.85
N PRO A 119 -1.68 -20.50 5.81
CA PRO A 119 -1.33 -20.76 7.20
C PRO A 119 -0.67 -22.14 7.26
N TYR A 120 0.50 -22.24 7.91
CA TYR A 120 1.19 -23.51 8.10
C TYR A 120 0.13 -24.52 8.53
N ARG A 121 -0.20 -25.49 7.66
CA ARG A 121 -0.99 -26.64 8.08
C ARG A 121 -0.14 -27.29 9.15
N GLU A 122 -0.69 -27.47 10.36
CA GLU A 122 -0.05 -28.31 11.36
C GLU A 122 0.37 -29.61 10.66
N LEU A 123 1.65 -29.97 10.81
CA LEU A 123 2.14 -31.23 10.28
C LEU A 123 1.30 -32.34 10.93
N PRO A 124 0.64 -33.21 10.16
CA PRO A 124 -0.07 -34.34 10.75
C PRO A 124 0.97 -35.23 11.44
N GLY A 125 1.01 -35.23 12.78
CA GLY A 125 1.91 -36.09 13.55
C GLY A 125 2.55 -35.50 14.82
N SER A 126 2.06 -34.40 15.39
CA SER A 126 2.44 -34.01 16.77
C SER A 126 1.40 -34.49 17.78
N GLU A 127 1.33 -35.81 17.99
CA GLU A 127 0.82 -36.45 19.22
C GLU A 127 1.90 -37.34 19.81
#